data_AF-A0A344TGW0-F1
#
_entry.id   AF-A0A344TGW0-F1
#
_cell.length_a   1.000
_cell.length_b   1.000
_cell.length_c   1.000
_cell.angle_alpha   90.00
_cell.angle_beta   90.00
_cell.angle_gamma   90.00
#
_symmetry.space_group_name_H-M   'P 1'
#
loop_
_entity.id
_entity.type
_entity.pdbx_description
1 polymer ?
#
loop_
_entity_poly.entity_id
_entity_poly.type
_entity_poly.pdbx_seq_one_letter_code
_entity_poly.pdbx_strand_id
1 'polypeptide(L)'
;MNIETRIKEIRESKRIKLAEVAAVLEVDVSNYSKLEKRGSKLSIEQLEKIAKALDVTLIEILSGKPQNSEPSQNEKALQKQNEELKKRVEGLEDALKDKELINRNLTEKLTICEEYLNEILEGLFTDIAIEENHFGTLVYLDNNNIVKITNKELEELSSEKLDEIYSHDTTYEFSDHEIEETMKELFTNEKHRKLSSLIMWTGMIKDEMFVKYFKKYIVHTNPTVQQMMRMVKFENNPLGVKGFDSRTGFELD
;
A
#
# COMPACT_ATOMS: atom_id res chain seq x y z
N MET A 1 5.41 -56.92 18.47
CA MET A 1 4.89 -56.71 19.83
C MET A 1 3.41 -56.39 19.70
N ASN A 2 2.53 -57.17 20.30
CA ASN A 2 1.09 -57.01 20.14
C ASN A 2 0.54 -56.01 21.17
N ILE A 3 -0.59 -55.36 20.86
CA ILE A 3 -1.27 -54.39 21.73
C ILE A 3 -1.62 -55.01 23.09
N GLU A 4 -2.07 -56.26 23.11
CA GLU A 4 -2.35 -57.03 24.33
C GLU A 4 -1.15 -57.11 25.30
N THR A 5 0.05 -57.39 24.75
CA THR A 5 1.28 -57.49 25.53
C THR A 5 1.67 -56.13 26.08
N ARG A 6 1.50 -55.06 25.29
CA ARG A 6 1.82 -53.69 25.73
C ARG A 6 0.91 -53.19 26.82
N ILE A 7 -0.41 -53.39 26.69
CA ILE A 7 -1.37 -53.01 27.74
C ILE A 7 -0.99 -53.70 29.06
N LYS A 8 -0.67 -55.00 28.99
CA LYS A 8 -0.21 -55.77 30.14
C LYS A 8 1.10 -55.25 30.74
N GLU A 9 2.11 -55.00 29.90
CA GLU A 9 3.42 -54.49 30.34
C GLU A 9 3.33 -53.09 30.96
N ILE A 10 2.55 -52.18 30.35
CA ILE A 10 2.30 -50.84 30.89
C ILE A 10 1.62 -50.96 32.26
N ARG A 11 0.59 -51.81 32.37
CA ARG A 11 -0.11 -52.04 33.64
C ARG A 11 0.84 -52.60 34.72
N GLU A 12 1.64 -53.60 34.37
CA GLU A 12 2.56 -54.28 35.31
C GLU A 12 3.73 -53.39 35.71
N SER A 13 4.29 -52.60 34.79
CA SER A 13 5.36 -51.64 35.09
C SER A 13 4.90 -50.55 36.07
N LYS A 14 3.64 -50.11 35.97
CA LYS A 14 3.00 -49.20 36.93
C LYS A 14 2.52 -49.88 38.22
N ARG A 15 2.71 -51.20 38.35
CA ARG A 15 2.25 -52.02 39.48
C ARG A 15 0.74 -51.96 39.74
N ILE A 16 -0.05 -51.70 38.69
CA ILE A 16 -1.51 -51.61 38.78
C ILE A 16 -2.10 -53.02 38.66
N LYS A 17 -3.00 -53.39 39.57
CA LYS A 17 -3.68 -54.69 39.55
C LYS A 17 -4.82 -54.69 38.53
N LEU A 18 -5.16 -55.88 38.01
CA LEU A 18 -6.32 -56.04 37.12
C LEU A 18 -7.62 -55.48 37.71
N ALA A 19 -7.82 -55.66 39.02
CA ALA A 19 -9.00 -55.17 39.72
C ALA A 19 -9.07 -53.63 39.79
N GLU A 20 -7.91 -52.96 39.84
CA GLU A 20 -7.84 -51.50 39.90
C GLU A 20 -8.20 -50.89 38.54
N VAL A 21 -7.66 -51.43 37.44
CA VAL A 21 -8.04 -50.97 36.09
C VAL A 21 -9.51 -51.27 35.79
N ALA A 22 -10.00 -52.45 36.19
CA ALA A 22 -11.39 -52.84 36.03
C ALA A 22 -12.34 -51.90 36.79
N ALA A 23 -11.97 -51.49 38.01
CA ALA A 23 -12.74 -50.52 38.79
C ALA A 23 -12.81 -49.15 38.11
N VAL A 24 -11.69 -48.65 37.56
CA VAL A 24 -11.67 -47.36 36.82
C VAL A 24 -12.50 -47.40 35.54
N LEU A 25 -12.58 -48.57 34.91
CA LEU A 25 -13.36 -48.78 33.69
C LEU A 25 -14.83 -49.15 33.96
N GLU A 26 -15.23 -49.28 35.23
CA GLU A 26 -16.56 -49.72 35.67
C GLU A 26 -16.99 -51.06 35.05
N VAL A 27 -16.05 -52.02 34.98
CA VAL A 27 -16.28 -53.38 34.45
C VAL A 27 -15.83 -54.44 35.45
N ASP A 28 -16.36 -55.65 35.33
CA ASP A 28 -15.87 -56.79 36.10
C ASP A 28 -14.41 -57.11 35.77
N VAL A 29 -13.65 -57.57 36.78
CA VAL A 29 -12.24 -58.00 36.62
C VAL A 29 -12.08 -59.05 35.51
N SER A 30 -13.06 -59.95 35.39
CA SER A 30 -13.09 -60.98 34.35
C SER A 30 -13.30 -60.38 32.95
N ASN A 31 -14.08 -59.31 32.83
CA ASN A 31 -14.30 -58.58 31.57
C ASN A 31 -13.05 -57.79 31.17
N TYR A 32 -12.40 -57.08 32.10
CA TYR A 32 -11.14 -56.41 31.82
C TYR A 32 -10.03 -57.40 31.41
N SER A 33 -9.92 -58.55 32.10
CA SER A 33 -8.95 -59.58 31.70
C SER A 33 -9.18 -60.11 30.28
N LYS A 34 -10.45 -60.19 29.83
CA LYS A 34 -10.79 -60.51 28.43
C LYS A 34 -10.41 -59.36 27.48
N LEU A 35 -10.64 -58.10 27.87
CA LEU A 35 -10.24 -56.92 27.08
C LEU A 35 -8.71 -56.87 26.88
N GLU A 36 -7.91 -57.08 27.92
CA GLU A 36 -6.44 -57.08 27.84
C GLU A 36 -5.92 -58.15 26.86
N LYS A 37 -6.65 -59.27 26.69
CA LYS A 37 -6.31 -60.38 25.77
C LYS A 37 -6.91 -60.25 24.37
N ARG A 38 -7.74 -59.25 24.08
CA ARG A 38 -8.41 -59.11 22.76
C ARG A 38 -7.50 -58.59 21.66
N GLY A 39 -6.38 -57.96 22.01
CA GLY A 39 -5.37 -57.51 21.06
C GLY A 39 -5.92 -56.53 20.02
N SER A 40 -5.74 -56.87 18.74
CA SER A 40 -6.18 -56.08 17.58
C SER A 40 -7.70 -55.95 17.42
N LYS A 41 -8.50 -56.67 18.22
CA LYS A 41 -9.97 -56.60 18.20
C LYS A 41 -10.55 -55.52 19.12
N LEU A 42 -9.71 -54.75 19.82
CA LEU A 42 -10.16 -53.61 20.62
C LEU A 42 -10.53 -52.43 19.71
N SER A 43 -11.66 -51.79 19.97
CA SER A 43 -11.99 -50.53 19.29
C SER A 43 -11.09 -49.39 19.78
N ILE A 44 -10.97 -48.32 19.00
CA ILE A 44 -10.22 -47.12 19.38
C ILE A 44 -10.75 -46.56 20.72
N GLU A 45 -12.08 -46.45 20.87
CA GLU A 45 -12.71 -46.01 22.12
C GLU A 45 -12.34 -46.90 23.33
N GLN A 46 -12.22 -48.22 23.13
CA GLN A 46 -11.79 -49.12 24.20
C GLN A 46 -10.32 -48.90 24.54
N LEU A 47 -9.47 -48.70 23.54
CA LEU A 47 -8.05 -48.39 23.75
C LEU A 47 -7.87 -47.04 24.45
N GLU A 48 -8.67 -46.03 24.14
CA GLU A 48 -8.65 -44.73 24.82
C GLU A 48 -9.08 -44.83 26.28
N LYS A 49 -10.15 -45.60 26.57
CA LYS A 49 -10.58 -45.86 27.95
C LYS A 49 -9.49 -46.58 28.74
N ILE A 50 -8.85 -47.59 28.14
CA ILE A 50 -7.72 -48.31 28.76
C ILE A 50 -6.52 -47.38 28.95
N ALA A 51 -6.20 -46.54 27.96
CA ALA A 51 -5.12 -45.55 28.05
C ALA A 51 -5.34 -44.58 29.22
N LYS A 52 -6.55 -44.06 29.33
CA LYS A 52 -6.96 -43.18 30.44
C LYS A 52 -6.89 -43.91 31.78
N ALA A 53 -7.36 -45.15 31.87
CA ALA A 53 -7.32 -45.94 33.11
C ALA A 53 -5.90 -46.31 33.54
N LEU A 54 -4.97 -46.42 32.58
CA LEU A 54 -3.54 -46.65 32.83
C LEU A 54 -2.73 -45.37 32.93
N ASP A 55 -3.34 -44.19 32.81
CA ASP A 55 -2.69 -42.88 32.81
C ASP A 55 -1.55 -42.77 31.78
N VAL A 56 -1.82 -43.19 30.55
CA VAL A 56 -0.90 -43.14 29.40
C VAL A 56 -1.63 -42.58 28.19
N THR A 57 -0.91 -42.11 27.18
CA THR A 57 -1.56 -41.70 25.93
C THR A 57 -1.88 -42.92 25.06
N LEU A 58 -2.90 -42.79 24.20
CA LEU A 58 -3.23 -43.83 23.22
C LEU A 58 -2.02 -44.17 22.33
N ILE A 59 -1.19 -43.17 22.02
CA ILE A 59 0.03 -43.34 21.22
C ILE A 59 1.04 -44.21 21.97
N GLU A 60 1.18 -44.09 23.29
CA GLU A 60 2.07 -44.98 24.07
C GLU A 60 1.64 -46.45 23.95
N ILE A 61 0.34 -46.72 24.01
CA ILE A 61 -0.20 -48.08 23.82
C ILE A 61 0.07 -48.58 22.39
N LEU A 62 -0.16 -47.74 21.38
CA LEU A 62 -0.02 -48.10 19.97
C LEU A 62 1.44 -48.16 19.49
N SER A 63 2.33 -47.36 20.06
CA SER A 63 3.75 -47.27 19.66
C SER A 63 4.68 -48.08 20.57
N GLY A 64 4.28 -48.31 21.83
CA GLY A 64 5.10 -48.96 22.85
C GLY A 64 6.25 -48.09 23.38
N LYS A 65 6.25 -46.79 23.09
CA LYS A 65 7.25 -45.83 23.61
C LYS A 65 6.56 -44.87 24.58
N PRO A 66 7.06 -44.69 25.82
CA PRO A 66 6.54 -43.68 26.73
C PRO A 66 6.74 -42.28 26.13
N GLN A 67 5.71 -41.44 26.14
CA GLN A 67 5.74 -40.04 25.71
C GLN A 67 6.30 -39.11 26.80
N ASN A 68 6.74 -39.64 27.94
CA ASN A 68 7.54 -38.90 28.94
C ASN A 68 9.00 -38.68 28.47
N SER A 69 9.19 -38.34 27.20
CA SER A 69 10.49 -37.89 26.71
C SER A 69 10.61 -36.41 27.00
N GLU A 70 11.65 -36.01 27.74
CA GLU A 70 12.17 -34.65 27.62
C GLU A 70 12.15 -34.22 26.15
N PRO A 71 11.80 -32.97 25.85
CA PRO A 71 11.74 -32.50 24.47
C PRO A 71 13.03 -32.89 23.79
N SER A 72 12.89 -33.62 22.69
CA SER A 72 14.04 -34.15 21.97
C SER A 72 15.02 -33.01 21.66
N GLN A 73 16.31 -33.31 21.47
CA GLN A 73 17.27 -32.26 21.07
C GLN A 73 16.78 -31.46 19.85
N ASN A 74 16.03 -32.12 18.97
CA ASN A 74 15.36 -31.49 17.83
C ASN A 74 14.25 -30.52 18.24
N GLU A 75 13.40 -30.86 19.22
CA GLU A 75 12.38 -29.95 19.75
C GLU A 75 13.00 -28.72 20.44
N LYS A 76 14.07 -28.91 21.22
CA LYS A 76 14.80 -27.78 21.84
C LYS A 76 15.40 -26.86 20.77
N ALA A 77 15.96 -27.43 19.70
CA ALA A 77 16.49 -26.65 18.57
C ALA A 77 15.38 -25.90 17.82
N LEU A 78 14.23 -26.53 17.58
CA LEU A 78 13.07 -25.92 16.94
C LEU A 78 12.47 -24.79 17.79
N GLN A 79 12.40 -24.97 19.11
CA GLN A 79 11.96 -23.92 20.04
C GLN A 79 12.87 -22.70 19.95
N LYS A 80 14.20 -22.90 20.00
CA LYS A 80 15.17 -21.81 19.85
C LYS A 80 15.03 -21.10 18.50
N GLN A 81 14.88 -21.85 17.41
CA GLN A 81 14.69 -21.26 16.08
C GLN A 81 13.40 -20.45 16.01
N ASN A 82 12.31 -20.93 16.61
CA ASN A 82 11.05 -20.19 16.68
C ASN A 82 11.17 -18.90 17.50
N GLU A 83 11.93 -18.90 18.60
CA GLU A 83 12.22 -17.69 19.37
C GLU A 83 13.05 -16.69 18.58
N GLU A 84 14.08 -17.14 17.85
CA GLU A 84 14.88 -16.30 16.97
C GLU A 84 14.05 -15.70 15.83
N LEU A 85 13.17 -16.51 15.21
CA LEU A 85 12.25 -16.04 14.18
C LEU A 85 11.27 -15.01 14.73
N LYS A 86 10.71 -15.22 15.92
CA LYS A 86 9.82 -14.24 16.57
C LYS A 86 10.50 -12.90 16.77
N LYS A 87 11.74 -12.90 17.31
CA LYS A 87 12.53 -11.66 17.46
C LYS A 87 12.81 -10.98 16.12
N ARG A 88 13.09 -11.76 15.08
CA ARG A 88 13.29 -11.21 13.73
C ARG A 88 12.02 -10.60 13.15
N VAL A 89 10.87 -11.23 13.35
CA VAL A 89 9.57 -10.71 12.91
C VAL A 89 9.27 -9.39 13.63
N GLU A 90 9.43 -9.35 14.96
CA GLU A 90 9.26 -8.12 15.75
C GLU A 90 10.15 -6.99 15.24
N GLY A 91 11.45 -7.24 15.01
CA GLY A 91 12.35 -6.22 14.47
C GLY A 91 12.01 -5.76 13.03
N LEU A 92 11.44 -6.64 12.20
CA LEU A 92 10.97 -6.27 10.87
C LEU A 92 9.67 -5.45 10.92
N GLU A 93 8.78 -5.74 11.85
CA GLU A 93 7.55 -4.97 12.07
C GLU A 93 7.87 -3.54 12.52
N ASP A 94 8.84 -3.35 13.40
CA ASP A 94 9.27 -2.02 13.82
C ASP A 94 9.94 -1.24 12.69
N ALA A 95 10.82 -1.88 11.92
CA ALA A 95 11.43 -1.27 10.73
C ALA A 95 10.38 -0.91 9.65
N LEU A 96 9.29 -1.67 9.55
CA LEU A 96 8.19 -1.37 8.65
C LEU A 96 7.44 -0.12 9.10
N LYS A 97 7.12 -0.01 10.40
CA LYS A 97 6.46 1.19 10.97
C LYS A 97 7.29 2.46 10.74
N ASP A 98 8.60 2.39 10.92
CA ASP A 98 9.49 3.53 10.68
C ASP A 98 9.44 3.98 9.21
N LYS A 99 9.46 3.02 8.27
CA LYS A 99 9.34 3.32 6.84
C LYS A 99 7.98 3.90 6.48
N GLU A 100 6.90 3.40 7.05
CA GLU A 100 5.56 3.95 6.85
C GLU A 100 5.46 5.40 7.35
N LEU A 101 6.08 5.70 8.49
CA LEU A 101 6.16 7.08 9.00
C LEU A 101 6.95 7.99 8.05
N ILE A 102 8.09 7.54 7.55
CA ILE A 102 8.89 8.29 6.56
C ILE A 102 8.07 8.55 5.30
N ASN A 103 7.39 7.53 4.77
CA ASN A 103 6.55 7.67 3.57
C ASN A 103 5.41 8.66 3.79
N ARG A 104 4.76 8.64 4.96
CA ARG A 104 3.72 9.61 5.31
C ARG A 104 4.26 11.04 5.30
N ASN A 105 5.38 11.26 5.98
CA ASN A 105 6.02 12.59 6.05
C ASN A 105 6.47 13.09 4.67
N LEU A 106 6.98 12.19 3.82
CA LEU A 106 7.35 12.55 2.44
C LEU A 106 6.13 12.89 1.60
N THR A 107 5.03 12.15 1.76
CA THR A 107 3.77 12.41 1.05
C THR A 107 3.22 13.78 1.42
N GLU A 108 3.18 14.12 2.71
CA GLU A 108 2.73 15.43 3.19
C GLU A 108 3.59 16.58 2.63
N LYS A 109 4.92 16.42 2.63
CA LYS A 109 5.83 17.41 2.04
C LYS A 109 5.64 17.56 0.53
N LEU A 110 5.39 16.46 -0.18
CA LEU A 110 5.10 16.51 -1.61
C LEU A 110 3.80 17.27 -1.88
N THR A 111 2.74 17.03 -1.10
CA THR A 111 1.48 17.78 -1.22
C THR A 111 1.69 19.29 -1.04
N ILE A 112 2.43 19.70 -0.01
CA ILE A 112 2.74 21.13 0.20
C ILE A 112 3.53 21.72 -0.98
N CYS A 113 4.49 20.97 -1.55
CA CYS A 113 5.22 21.42 -2.72
C CYS A 113 4.34 21.50 -3.98
N GLU A 114 3.41 20.57 -4.15
CA GLU A 114 2.43 20.59 -5.26
C GLU A 114 1.52 21.82 -5.15
N GLU A 115 0.98 22.11 -3.96
CA GLU A 115 0.17 23.30 -3.68
C GLU A 115 0.94 24.60 -4.00
N TYR A 116 2.15 24.75 -3.46
CA TYR A 116 2.99 25.93 -3.70
C TYR A 116 3.36 26.12 -5.17
N LEU A 117 3.61 25.02 -5.90
CA LEU A 117 3.91 25.10 -7.32
C LEU A 117 2.67 25.56 -8.10
N ASN A 118 1.48 25.05 -7.77
CA ASN A 118 0.22 25.46 -8.41
C ASN A 118 -0.05 26.96 -8.20
N GLU A 119 0.19 27.50 -7.01
CA GLU A 119 0.08 28.95 -6.77
C GLU A 119 1.03 29.76 -7.66
N ILE A 120 2.29 29.34 -7.76
CA ILE A 120 3.28 30.00 -8.64
C ILE A 120 2.83 29.95 -10.11
N LEU A 121 2.28 28.82 -10.53
CA LEU A 121 1.82 28.60 -11.89
C LEU A 121 0.63 29.48 -12.25
N GLU A 122 -0.35 29.57 -11.37
CA GLU A 122 -1.50 30.46 -11.54
C GLU A 122 -1.06 31.92 -11.62
N GLY A 123 -0.11 32.33 -10.78
CA GLY A 123 0.50 33.66 -10.84
C GLY A 123 1.19 33.92 -12.19
N LEU A 124 2.06 33.01 -12.64
CA LEU A 124 2.76 33.13 -13.92
C LEU A 124 1.80 33.14 -15.11
N PHE A 125 0.76 32.31 -15.07
CA PHE A 125 -0.24 32.25 -16.12
C PHE A 125 -1.00 33.59 -16.21
N THR A 126 -1.37 34.14 -15.06
CA THR A 126 -2.03 35.46 -14.96
C THR A 126 -1.11 36.56 -15.48
N ASP A 127 0.17 36.57 -15.07
CA ASP A 127 1.15 37.55 -15.54
C ASP A 127 1.33 37.51 -17.06
N ILE A 128 1.44 36.31 -17.66
CA ILE A 128 1.58 36.15 -19.12
C ILE A 128 0.30 36.60 -19.82
N ALA A 129 -0.86 36.22 -19.32
CA ALA A 129 -2.12 36.63 -19.91
C ALA A 129 -2.26 38.18 -19.91
N ILE A 130 -1.84 38.83 -18.83
CA ILE A 130 -1.80 40.30 -18.72
C ILE A 130 -0.75 40.89 -19.69
N GLU A 131 0.49 40.38 -19.70
CA GLU A 131 1.58 40.89 -20.56
C GLU A 131 1.19 40.84 -22.06
N GLU A 132 0.47 39.80 -22.48
CA GLU A 132 0.12 39.54 -23.88
C GLU A 132 -1.26 40.08 -24.30
N ASN A 133 -1.94 40.83 -23.43
CA ASN A 133 -3.32 41.30 -23.63
C ASN A 133 -4.32 40.15 -23.91
N HIS A 134 -4.09 38.96 -23.38
CA HIS A 134 -5.12 37.92 -23.34
C HIS A 134 -6.15 38.32 -22.27
N PHE A 135 -7.40 38.54 -22.68
CA PHE A 135 -8.39 39.26 -21.89
C PHE A 135 -9.04 38.37 -20.81
N GLY A 136 -8.50 38.36 -19.60
CA GLY A 136 -9.21 37.82 -18.45
C GLY A 136 -10.42 38.68 -18.06
N THR A 137 -11.44 38.05 -17.48
CA THR A 137 -12.45 38.77 -16.68
C THR A 137 -12.09 38.60 -15.22
N LEU A 138 -11.74 39.70 -14.54
CA LEU A 138 -11.55 39.71 -13.10
C LEU A 138 -12.90 39.54 -12.42
N VAL A 139 -13.01 38.51 -11.59
CA VAL A 139 -14.19 38.20 -10.80
C VAL A 139 -13.88 38.38 -9.33
N TYR A 140 -14.67 39.19 -8.62
CA TYR A 140 -14.52 39.39 -7.19
C TYR A 140 -15.87 39.51 -6.50
N LEU A 141 -15.88 39.30 -5.18
CA LEU A 141 -17.08 39.39 -4.35
C LEU A 141 -17.17 40.75 -3.66
N ASP A 142 -18.14 41.56 -4.07
CA ASP A 142 -18.46 42.85 -3.44
C ASP A 142 -19.79 42.74 -2.69
N ASN A 143 -19.76 42.77 -1.35
CA ASN A 143 -20.95 42.69 -0.51
C ASN A 143 -21.86 41.49 -0.88
N ASN A 144 -21.26 40.31 -1.09
CA ASN A 144 -21.89 39.06 -1.55
C ASN A 144 -22.43 39.08 -3.00
N ASN A 145 -22.13 40.11 -3.79
CA ASN A 145 -22.42 40.12 -5.23
C ASN A 145 -21.17 39.75 -6.01
N ILE A 146 -21.33 38.87 -7.00
CA ILE A 146 -20.27 38.56 -7.95
C ILE A 146 -20.19 39.73 -8.93
N VAL A 147 -19.06 40.43 -8.92
CA VAL A 147 -18.75 41.49 -9.88
C VAL A 147 -17.74 40.96 -10.87
N LYS A 148 -17.97 41.23 -12.15
CA LYS A 148 -17.11 40.84 -13.27
C LYS A 148 -16.61 42.11 -13.96
N ILE A 149 -15.31 42.25 -14.10
CA ILE A 149 -14.64 43.40 -14.71
C ILE A 149 -13.72 42.89 -15.81
N THR A 150 -13.89 43.38 -17.02
CA THR A 150 -12.99 43.08 -18.13
C THR A 150 -11.65 43.82 -17.95
N ASN A 151 -10.54 43.30 -18.49
CA ASN A 151 -9.26 44.01 -18.42
C ASN A 151 -9.32 45.45 -18.93
N LYS A 152 -10.12 45.72 -19.97
CA LYS A 152 -10.32 47.08 -20.48
C LYS A 152 -10.98 47.99 -19.44
N GLU A 153 -12.01 47.50 -18.75
CA GLU A 153 -12.64 48.25 -17.66
C GLU A 153 -11.68 48.43 -16.49
N LEU A 154 -10.81 47.45 -16.22
CA LEU A 154 -9.80 47.49 -15.17
C LEU A 154 -8.76 48.61 -15.40
N GLU A 155 -8.31 48.81 -16.65
CA GLU A 155 -7.39 49.88 -17.05
C GLU A 155 -7.97 51.28 -16.86
N GLU A 156 -9.31 51.41 -16.91
CA GLU A 156 -10.02 52.68 -16.74
C GLU A 156 -10.25 53.04 -15.26
N LEU A 157 -9.96 52.12 -14.31
CA LEU A 157 -10.15 52.35 -12.88
C LEU A 157 -9.05 53.21 -12.24
N SER A 158 -9.41 53.97 -11.21
CA SER A 158 -8.44 54.65 -10.35
C SER A 158 -7.65 53.67 -9.49
N SER A 159 -6.45 54.04 -9.06
CA SER A 159 -5.62 53.23 -8.15
C SER A 159 -6.35 52.87 -6.85
N GLU A 160 -7.14 53.81 -6.31
CA GLU A 160 -7.93 53.61 -5.10
C GLU A 160 -9.00 52.52 -5.28
N LYS A 161 -9.63 52.47 -6.47
CA LYS A 161 -10.64 51.44 -6.78
C LYS A 161 -9.99 50.09 -7.04
N LEU A 162 -8.80 50.07 -7.64
CA LEU A 162 -8.01 48.85 -7.78
C LEU A 162 -7.61 48.30 -6.41
N ASP A 163 -7.11 49.13 -5.51
CA ASP A 163 -6.78 48.73 -4.13
C ASP A 163 -7.99 48.16 -3.40
N GLU A 164 -9.17 48.77 -3.57
CA GLU A 164 -10.44 48.26 -3.04
C GLU A 164 -10.77 46.88 -3.63
N ILE A 165 -10.68 46.69 -4.95
CA ILE A 165 -10.97 45.40 -5.59
C ILE A 165 -9.99 44.32 -5.12
N TYR A 166 -8.69 44.60 -5.12
CA TYR A 166 -7.66 43.66 -4.69
C TYR A 166 -7.67 43.37 -3.18
N SER A 167 -8.42 44.16 -2.39
CA SER A 167 -8.69 43.82 -0.99
C SER A 167 -9.75 42.71 -0.81
N HIS A 168 -10.45 42.34 -1.88
CA HIS A 168 -11.41 41.22 -1.90
C HIS A 168 -10.75 39.94 -2.43
N ASP A 169 -11.42 38.81 -2.20
CA ASP A 169 -11.09 37.56 -2.90
C ASP A 169 -11.37 37.74 -4.39
N THR A 170 -10.30 37.73 -5.18
CA THR A 170 -10.31 37.95 -6.62
C THR A 170 -9.87 36.68 -7.35
N THR A 171 -10.48 36.40 -8.48
CA THR A 171 -10.10 35.30 -9.38
C THR A 171 -10.21 35.77 -10.82
N TYR A 172 -9.37 35.26 -11.71
CA TYR A 172 -9.49 35.54 -13.14
C TYR A 172 -10.23 34.40 -13.83
N GLU A 173 -11.31 34.72 -14.54
CA GLU A 173 -11.96 33.80 -15.46
C GLU A 173 -11.43 34.06 -16.88
N PHE A 174 -10.95 33.00 -17.53
CA PHE A 174 -10.50 33.02 -18.92
C PHE A 174 -11.44 32.17 -19.78
N SER A 175 -11.69 32.60 -21.01
CA SER A 175 -12.33 31.76 -22.01
C SER A 175 -11.39 30.65 -22.48
N ASP A 176 -11.94 29.55 -23.02
CA ASP A 176 -11.15 28.45 -23.60
C ASP A 176 -10.13 28.94 -24.65
N HIS A 177 -10.48 29.99 -25.40
CA HIS A 177 -9.60 30.58 -26.41
C HIS A 177 -8.42 31.35 -25.80
N GLU A 178 -8.68 32.14 -24.75
CA GLU A 178 -7.62 32.85 -24.01
C GLU A 178 -6.69 31.87 -23.30
N ILE A 179 -7.25 30.78 -22.76
CA ILE A 179 -6.45 29.69 -22.19
C ILE A 179 -5.55 29.08 -23.26
N GLU A 180 -6.08 28.79 -24.45
CA GLU A 180 -5.30 28.20 -25.56
C GLU A 180 -4.14 29.11 -25.99
N GLU A 181 -4.39 30.41 -26.20
CA GLU A 181 -3.36 31.35 -26.62
C GLU A 181 -2.33 31.61 -25.53
N THR A 182 -2.75 31.74 -24.26
CA THR A 182 -1.82 31.91 -23.13
C THR A 182 -0.94 30.67 -22.95
N MET A 183 -1.52 29.46 -23.05
CA MET A 183 -0.76 28.21 -22.99
C MET A 183 0.22 28.11 -24.16
N LYS A 184 -0.20 28.47 -25.37
CA LYS A 184 0.67 28.51 -26.53
C LYS A 184 1.87 29.40 -26.25
N GLU A 185 1.67 30.62 -25.78
CA GLU A 185 2.75 31.54 -25.47
C GLU A 185 3.67 31.02 -24.36
N LEU A 186 3.11 30.49 -23.27
CA LEU A 186 3.85 29.87 -22.17
C LEU A 186 4.83 28.78 -22.65
N PHE A 187 4.46 28.03 -23.70
CA PHE A 187 5.27 26.95 -24.25
C PHE A 187 6.15 27.38 -25.44
N THR A 188 5.77 28.39 -26.21
CA THR A 188 6.54 28.84 -27.38
C THR A 188 7.56 29.93 -27.05
N ASN A 189 7.27 30.78 -26.07
CA ASN A 189 8.15 31.87 -25.67
C ASN A 189 9.40 31.34 -24.95
N GLU A 190 10.59 31.75 -25.40
CA GLU A 190 11.85 31.29 -24.81
C GLU A 190 12.00 31.66 -23.33
N LYS A 191 11.45 32.81 -22.90
CA LYS A 191 11.45 33.29 -21.50
C LYS A 191 10.75 32.28 -20.59
N HIS A 192 9.61 31.74 -21.03
CA HIS A 192 8.75 30.88 -20.22
C HIS A 192 9.00 29.39 -20.43
N ARG A 193 9.49 28.99 -21.61
CA ARG A 193 9.70 27.61 -22.03
C ARG A 193 10.50 26.75 -21.04
N LYS A 194 11.53 27.33 -20.40
CA LYS A 194 12.37 26.61 -19.42
C LYS A 194 11.58 26.24 -18.17
N LEU A 195 10.74 27.15 -17.69
CA LEU A 195 9.94 26.97 -16.49
C LEU A 195 8.82 25.96 -16.76
N SER A 196 8.09 26.12 -17.85
CA SER A 196 7.03 25.19 -18.24
C SER A 196 7.56 23.77 -18.56
N SER A 197 8.79 23.65 -19.06
CA SER A 197 9.47 22.34 -19.18
C SER A 197 9.86 21.73 -17.82
N LEU A 198 10.32 22.55 -16.87
CA LEU A 198 10.69 22.10 -15.53
C LEU A 198 9.47 21.55 -14.78
N ILE A 199 8.36 22.28 -14.84
CA ILE A 199 7.07 21.91 -14.25
C ILE A 199 6.55 20.57 -14.78
N MET A 200 6.65 20.34 -16.09
CA MET A 200 6.27 19.04 -16.66
C MET A 200 7.22 17.92 -16.25
N TRP A 201 8.51 18.22 -16.16
CA TRP A 201 9.50 17.22 -15.80
C TRP A 201 9.36 16.73 -14.36
N THR A 202 8.97 17.62 -13.44
CA THR A 202 8.68 17.22 -12.06
C THR A 202 7.40 16.40 -11.93
N GLY A 203 6.52 16.40 -12.95
CA GLY A 203 5.24 15.69 -12.92
C GLY A 203 4.29 16.21 -11.84
N MET A 204 4.55 17.44 -11.34
CA MET A 204 3.83 18.04 -10.22
C MET A 204 2.48 18.61 -10.65
N ILE A 205 2.32 18.99 -11.93
CA ILE A 205 1.01 19.30 -12.50
C ILE A 205 0.44 18.06 -13.18
N LYS A 206 -0.79 17.71 -12.82
CA LYS A 206 -1.61 16.68 -13.49
C LYS A 206 -2.79 17.27 -14.27
N ASP A 207 -2.86 18.59 -14.41
CA ASP A 207 -3.88 19.27 -15.19
C ASP A 207 -3.86 18.79 -16.66
N GLU A 208 -5.00 18.26 -17.11
CA GLU A 208 -5.12 17.65 -18.43
C GLU A 208 -4.93 18.67 -19.56
N MET A 209 -5.36 19.93 -19.36
CA MET A 209 -5.18 20.98 -20.36
C MET A 209 -3.71 21.35 -20.50
N PHE A 210 -3.00 21.55 -19.39
CA PHE A 210 -1.58 21.85 -19.39
C PHE A 210 -0.78 20.74 -20.09
N VAL A 211 -1.08 19.48 -19.78
CA VAL A 211 -0.46 18.30 -20.43
C VAL A 211 -0.76 18.29 -21.93
N LYS A 212 -2.02 18.52 -22.33
CA LYS A 212 -2.45 18.58 -23.73
C LYS A 212 -1.66 19.63 -24.50
N TYR A 213 -1.53 20.85 -23.96
CA TYR A 213 -0.82 21.94 -24.63
C TYR A 213 0.70 21.77 -24.62
N PHE A 214 1.28 21.21 -23.56
CA PHE A 214 2.69 20.82 -23.56
C PHE A 214 2.99 19.81 -24.68
N LYS A 215 2.15 18.77 -24.83
CA LYS A 215 2.26 17.80 -25.93
C LYS A 215 2.17 18.50 -27.28
N LYS A 216 1.20 19.39 -27.46
CA LYS A 216 0.98 20.15 -28.70
C LYS A 216 2.19 21.02 -29.08
N TYR A 217 2.77 21.77 -28.13
CA TYR A 217 3.70 22.84 -28.44
C TYR A 217 5.18 22.55 -28.14
N ILE A 218 5.51 21.72 -27.15
CA ILE A 218 6.90 21.44 -26.76
C ILE A 218 7.40 20.13 -27.38
N VAL A 219 6.60 19.07 -27.31
CA VAL A 219 7.06 17.72 -27.66
C VAL A 219 7.48 17.61 -29.12
N HIS A 220 6.75 18.25 -30.01
CA HIS A 220 7.06 18.23 -31.44
C HIS A 220 8.18 19.20 -31.85
N THR A 221 8.50 20.17 -31.01
CA THR A 221 9.41 21.28 -31.36
C THR A 221 10.78 21.18 -30.68
N ASN A 222 10.91 20.38 -29.61
CA ASN A 222 12.14 20.28 -28.82
C ASN A 222 12.76 18.86 -28.86
N PRO A 223 13.84 18.63 -29.63
CA PRO A 223 14.51 17.35 -29.73
C PRO A 223 15.03 16.80 -28.39
N THR A 224 15.44 17.69 -27.48
CA THR A 224 15.90 17.32 -26.14
C THR A 224 14.76 16.73 -25.33
N VAL A 225 13.57 17.33 -25.39
CA VAL A 225 12.37 16.80 -24.71
C VAL A 225 11.95 15.46 -25.32
N GLN A 226 12.03 15.30 -26.64
CA GLN A 226 11.78 14.01 -27.30
C GLN A 226 12.78 12.93 -26.84
N GLN A 227 14.07 13.27 -26.77
CA GLN A 227 15.11 12.35 -26.29
C GLN A 227 14.90 11.98 -24.82
N MET A 228 14.52 12.95 -23.98
CA MET A 228 14.22 12.72 -22.57
C MET A 228 12.98 11.82 -22.38
N MET A 229 11.90 12.06 -23.11
CA MET A 229 10.73 11.18 -23.05
C MET A 229 11.02 9.75 -23.51
N ARG A 230 12.01 9.55 -24.38
CA ARG A 230 12.50 8.20 -24.72
C ARG A 230 13.33 7.55 -23.60
N MET A 231 13.95 8.35 -22.72
CA MET A 231 14.78 7.87 -21.61
C MET A 231 13.97 7.53 -20.36
N VAL A 232 12.83 8.18 -20.14
CA VAL A 232 11.91 7.86 -19.03
C VAL A 232 11.20 6.54 -19.33
N LYS A 233 11.85 5.42 -18.98
CA LYS A 233 11.22 4.10 -19.01
C LYS A 233 10.21 3.98 -17.87
N PHE A 234 8.98 3.73 -18.28
CA PHE A 234 7.75 3.56 -17.54
C PHE A 234 7.82 2.53 -16.41
N GLU A 235 7.82 3.00 -15.17
CA GLU A 235 6.99 2.36 -14.13
C GLU A 235 6.02 3.38 -13.50
N ASN A 236 6.30 4.69 -13.57
CA ASN A 236 5.41 5.77 -13.14
C ASN A 236 5.37 6.88 -14.20
N ASN A 237 4.69 6.68 -15.34
CA ASN A 237 4.46 7.77 -16.29
C ASN A 237 3.21 8.57 -15.86
N PRO A 238 3.33 9.79 -15.32
CA PRO A 238 2.18 10.61 -14.93
C PRO A 238 1.31 11.04 -16.13
N LEU A 239 1.81 10.91 -17.36
CA LEU A 239 1.11 11.34 -18.57
C LEU A 239 0.24 10.25 -19.21
N GLY A 240 0.21 9.03 -18.64
CA GLY A 240 -0.60 7.92 -19.15
C GLY A 240 -0.32 7.53 -20.61
N VAL A 241 0.79 8.01 -21.19
CA VAL A 241 1.11 7.81 -22.61
C VAL A 241 1.40 6.32 -22.80
N LYS A 242 0.57 5.57 -23.54
CA LYS A 242 0.97 4.21 -23.92
C LYS A 242 2.24 4.30 -24.76
N GLY A 243 3.16 3.35 -24.59
CA GLY A 243 4.54 3.42 -25.09
C GLY A 243 4.67 4.05 -26.48
N PHE A 244 5.50 5.08 -26.60
CA PHE A 244 5.75 5.78 -27.86
C PHE A 244 6.69 4.94 -28.74
N ASP A 245 6.20 4.42 -29.88
CA ASP A 245 7.07 3.71 -30.82
C ASP A 245 7.85 4.71 -31.69
N SER A 246 9.16 4.78 -31.39
CA SER A 246 10.13 5.63 -32.09
C SER A 246 10.25 5.39 -33.61
N ARG A 247 9.73 4.27 -34.13
CA ARG A 247 9.78 3.96 -35.57
C ARG A 247 8.57 4.48 -36.34
N THR A 248 7.42 4.56 -35.70
CA THR A 248 6.15 4.88 -36.36
C THR A 248 5.66 6.28 -36.05
N GLY A 249 6.10 6.87 -34.93
CA GLY A 249 5.67 8.22 -34.52
C GLY A 249 4.23 8.28 -34.00
N PHE A 250 3.63 7.13 -33.68
CA PHE A 250 2.27 7.02 -33.13
C PHE A 250 2.27 6.30 -31.76
N GLU A 251 1.25 6.57 -30.95
CA GLU A 251 0.98 5.86 -29.70
C GLU A 251 0.70 4.37 -29.99
N LEU A 252 1.27 3.46 -29.20
CA LEU A 252 0.92 2.04 -29.24
C LEU A 252 -0.43 1.84 -28.54
N ASP A 253 -1.40 1.23 -29.23
CA ASP A 253 -2.68 0.78 -28.65
C ASP A 253 -2.49 -0.26 -27.54
#